data_AF-A0A3P1SS78-F1
#
_entry.id   AF-A0A3P1SS78-F1
#
_cell.length_a   1.000
_cell.length_b   1.000
_cell.length_c   1.000
_cell.angle_alpha   90.00
_cell.angle_beta   90.00
_cell.angle_gamma   90.00
#
_symmetry.space_group_name_H-M   'P 1'
#
loop_
_entity.id
_entity.type
_entity.pdbx_description
1 polymer ?
#
loop_
_entity_poly.entity_id
_entity_poly.type
_entity_poly.pdbx_seq_one_letter_code
_entity_poly.pdbx_strand_id
1 'polypeptide(L)'
;MSWNQNRRVKRREAIFKAIAFIFAMVALAGFLLLPMYIFRVTQGIPLDAKGPESEIWFLIIGGGLGAGAAYLVSHFILVNLGGFNESTVNRLWR
;
A
#
# COMPACT_ATOMS: atom_id res chain seq x y z
N MET A 1 10.28 -34.06 5.82
CA MET A 1 10.49 -32.92 4.89
C MET A 1 11.97 -32.57 4.84
N SER A 2 12.58 -32.52 3.66
CA SER A 2 14.02 -32.28 3.48
C SER A 2 14.40 -30.85 3.88
N TRP A 3 15.55 -30.66 4.52
CA TRP A 3 16.09 -29.36 4.96
C TRP A 3 16.13 -28.31 3.83
N ASN A 4 16.30 -28.75 2.58
CA ASN A 4 16.32 -27.89 1.40
C ASN A 4 14.93 -27.42 0.93
N GLN A 5 13.86 -28.18 1.18
CA GLN A 5 12.50 -27.74 0.88
C GLN A 5 12.05 -26.62 1.82
N ASN A 6 12.41 -26.70 3.09
CA ASN A 6 12.05 -25.68 4.09
C ASN A 6 12.63 -24.29 3.76
N ARG A 7 13.85 -24.22 3.23
CA ARG A 7 14.45 -22.93 2.81
C ARG A 7 13.77 -22.31 1.59
N ARG A 8 13.31 -23.13 0.64
CA ARG A 8 12.61 -22.64 -0.57
C ARG A 8 11.25 -22.03 -0.23
N VAL A 9 10.50 -22.67 0.67
CA VAL A 9 9.21 -22.14 1.16
C VAL A 9 9.41 -20.82 1.89
N LYS A 10 10.35 -20.74 2.84
CA LYS A 10 10.66 -19.48 3.55
C LYS A 10 11.11 -18.35 2.63
N ARG A 11 11.90 -18.64 1.58
CA ARG A 11 12.29 -17.62 0.58
C ARG A 11 11.08 -17.13 -0.22
N ARG A 12 10.22 -18.04 -0.67
CA ARG A 12 9.00 -17.67 -1.40
C ARG A 12 8.11 -16.77 -0.54
N GLU A 13 7.95 -17.10 0.73
CA GLU A 13 7.18 -16.28 1.67
C GLU A 13 7.76 -14.86 1.83
N ALA A 14 9.07 -14.73 1.99
CA ALA A 14 9.74 -13.44 2.10
C ALA A 14 9.54 -12.57 0.84
N ILE A 15 9.61 -13.19 -0.35
CA ILE A 15 9.39 -12.48 -1.62
C ILE A 15 7.96 -11.95 -1.70
N PHE A 16 6.95 -12.76 -1.39
CA PHE A 16 5.55 -12.31 -1.44
C PHE A 16 5.26 -11.22 -0.41
N LYS A 17 5.85 -11.29 0.79
CA LYS A 17 5.76 -10.21 1.77
C LYS A 17 6.39 -8.91 1.28
N ALA A 18 7.57 -8.99 0.66
CA ALA A 18 8.23 -7.82 0.07
C ALA A 18 7.40 -7.20 -1.07
N ILE A 19 6.86 -8.03 -1.97
CA ILE A 19 5.97 -7.58 -3.05
C ILE A 19 4.72 -6.92 -2.47
N ALA A 20 4.04 -7.57 -1.53
CA ALA A 20 2.85 -7.03 -0.88
C ALA A 20 3.12 -5.67 -0.22
N PHE A 21 4.27 -5.53 0.46
CA PHE A 21 4.69 -4.28 1.07
C PHE A 21 4.95 -3.18 0.04
N ILE A 22 5.68 -3.48 -1.04
CA ILE A 22 5.97 -2.50 -2.10
C ILE A 22 4.66 -1.99 -2.71
N PHE A 23 3.76 -2.88 -3.10
CA PHE A 23 2.49 -2.49 -3.69
C PHE A 23 1.59 -1.73 -2.71
N ALA A 24 1.59 -2.10 -1.42
CA ALA A 24 0.87 -1.36 -0.39
C ALA A 24 1.42 0.06 -0.20
N MET A 25 2.76 0.22 -0.22
CA MET A 25 3.40 1.54 -0.15
C MET A 25 3.09 2.40 -1.38
N VAL A 26 3.12 1.81 -2.58
CA VAL A 26 2.74 2.51 -3.82
C VAL A 26 1.28 2.94 -3.78
N ALA A 27 0.37 2.07 -3.33
CA ALA A 27 -1.03 2.42 -3.15
C ALA A 27 -1.20 3.57 -2.16
N LEU A 28 -0.57 3.49 -0.98
CA LEU A 28 -0.61 4.54 0.04
C LEU A 28 -0.11 5.88 -0.51
N ALA A 29 1.07 5.90 -1.13
CA ALA A 29 1.66 7.10 -1.71
C ALA A 29 0.77 7.69 -2.82
N GLY A 30 0.18 6.82 -3.64
CA GLY A 30 -0.80 7.21 -4.65
C GLY A 30 -2.01 7.91 -4.02
N PHE A 31 -2.67 7.29 -3.05
CA PHE A 31 -3.85 7.88 -2.40
C PHE A 31 -3.54 9.15 -1.61
N LEU A 32 -2.30 9.33 -1.15
CA LEU A 32 -1.88 10.50 -0.40
C LEU A 32 -1.54 11.70 -1.31
N LEU A 33 -0.90 11.46 -2.46
CA LEU A 33 -0.40 12.52 -3.35
C LEU A 33 -1.27 12.78 -4.58
N LEU A 34 -1.91 11.74 -5.12
CA LEU A 34 -2.68 11.82 -6.37
C LEU A 34 -3.87 12.79 -6.27
N PRO A 35 -4.67 12.82 -5.19
CA PRO A 35 -5.79 13.77 -5.08
C PRO A 35 -5.31 15.23 -5.10
N MET A 36 -4.21 15.52 -4.42
CA MET A 36 -3.59 16.84 -4.38
C MET A 36 -3.06 17.24 -5.77
N TYR A 37 -2.40 16.31 -6.46
CA TYR A 37 -1.93 16.51 -7.83
C TYR A 37 -3.08 16.80 -8.79
N ILE A 38 -4.15 16.00 -8.77
CA ILE A 38 -5.33 16.19 -9.61
C ILE A 38 -5.97 17.55 -9.33
N PHE A 39 -6.14 17.90 -8.05
CA PHE A 39 -6.70 19.19 -7.65
C PHE A 39 -5.89 20.36 -8.24
N ARG A 40 -4.58 20.38 -8.04
CA ARG A 40 -3.71 21.45 -8.56
C ARG A 40 -3.75 21.57 -10.08
N VAL A 41 -3.69 20.44 -10.79
CA VAL A 41 -3.77 20.42 -12.26
C VAL A 41 -5.10 20.99 -12.74
N THR A 42 -6.23 20.59 -12.12
CA THR A 42 -7.55 21.10 -12.52
C THR A 42 -7.78 22.57 -12.21
N GLN A 43 -7.11 23.11 -11.19
CA GLN A 43 -7.19 24.51 -10.80
C GLN A 43 -6.11 25.39 -11.46
N GLY A 44 -5.21 24.81 -12.26
CA GLY A 44 -4.08 25.54 -12.86
C GLY A 44 -3.08 26.06 -11.84
N ILE A 45 -3.00 25.46 -10.65
CA ILE A 45 -2.08 25.86 -9.58
C ILE A 45 -0.71 25.23 -9.88
N PRO A 46 0.37 26.02 -9.95
CA PRO A 46 1.72 25.48 -10.11
C PRO A 46 2.09 24.52 -8.97
N LEU A 47 2.84 23.45 -9.29
CA LEU A 47 3.25 22.44 -8.30
C LEU A 47 4.28 22.97 -7.29
N ASP A 48 5.04 24.00 -7.68
CA ASP A 48 6.04 24.69 -6.89
C ASP A 48 5.45 25.85 -6.06
N ALA A 49 4.20 26.25 -6.33
CA ALA A 49 3.52 27.27 -5.55
C ALA A 49 3.04 26.74 -4.20
N LYS A 50 2.94 27.63 -3.21
CA LYS A 50 2.23 27.35 -1.96
C LYS A 50 0.75 27.17 -2.29
N GLY A 51 0.23 25.97 -2.10
CA GLY A 51 -1.18 25.66 -2.34
C GLY A 51 -2.10 26.17 -1.22
N PRO A 52 -3.42 26.17 -1.46
CA PRO A 52 -4.40 26.61 -0.48
C PRO A 52 -4.38 25.73 0.77
N GLU A 53 -4.73 26.30 1.93
CA GLU A 53 -4.74 25.58 3.23
C GLU A 53 -5.68 24.37 3.22
N SER A 54 -6.70 24.38 2.36
CA SER A 54 -7.60 23.25 2.16
C SER A 54 -6.92 21.98 1.64
N GLU A 55 -5.69 22.07 1.11
CA GLU A 55 -4.95 20.91 0.61
C GLU A 55 -4.59 19.89 1.72
N ILE A 56 -4.51 20.34 2.99
CA ILE A 56 -4.32 19.44 4.14
C ILE A 56 -5.43 18.39 4.24
N TRP A 57 -6.66 18.73 3.84
CA TRP A 57 -7.77 17.77 3.85
C TRP A 57 -7.55 16.60 2.88
N PHE A 58 -6.84 16.83 1.77
CA PHE A 58 -6.48 15.73 0.86
C PHE A 58 -5.50 14.76 1.51
N LEU A 59 -4.61 15.22 2.38
CA LEU A 59 -3.72 14.33 3.14
C LEU A 59 -4.49 13.51 4.19
N ILE A 60 -5.48 14.12 4.86
CA ILE A 60 -6.29 13.43 5.86
C ILE A 60 -7.18 12.37 5.19
N ILE A 61 -7.94 12.76 4.18
CA ILE A 61 -8.86 11.85 3.46
C ILE A 61 -8.05 10.82 2.67
N GLY A 62 -7.02 11.27 1.95
CA GLY A 62 -6.13 10.42 1.17
C GLY A 62 -5.32 9.46 2.04
N GLY A 63 -4.89 9.87 3.23
CA GLY A 63 -4.25 9.01 4.20
C GLY A 63 -5.18 7.92 4.73
N GLY A 64 -6.42 8.27 5.08
CA GLY A 64 -7.43 7.30 5.51
C GLY A 64 -7.79 6.27 4.43
N LEU A 65 -8.10 6.74 3.22
CA LEU A 65 -8.40 5.87 2.08
C LEU A 65 -7.18 5.04 1.66
N GLY A 66 -6.00 5.65 1.67
CA GLY A 66 -4.74 5.01 1.33
C GLY A 66 -4.36 3.89 2.31
N ALA A 67 -4.59 4.07 3.61
CA ALA A 67 -4.36 3.02 4.60
C ALA A 67 -5.28 1.81 4.36
N GLY A 68 -6.56 2.06 4.06
CA GLY A 68 -7.51 0.99 3.70
C GLY A 68 -7.11 0.28 2.40
N ALA A 69 -6.71 1.02 1.37
CA ALA A 69 -6.23 0.46 0.12
C ALA A 69 -4.94 -0.36 0.31
N ALA A 70 -3.99 0.12 1.10
CA ALA A 70 -2.76 -0.58 1.43
C ALA A 70 -3.04 -1.91 2.15
N TYR A 71 -3.98 -1.92 3.10
CA TYR A 71 -4.46 -3.13 3.75
C TYR A 71 -5.02 -4.12 2.72
N LEU A 72 -5.99 -3.69 1.90
CA LEU A 72 -6.65 -4.55 0.93
C LEU A 72 -5.68 -5.12 -0.12
N VAL A 73 -4.77 -4.30 -0.65
CA VAL A 73 -3.75 -4.71 -1.63
C VAL A 73 -2.80 -5.73 -1.01
N SER A 74 -2.28 -5.46 0.19
CA SER A 74 -1.39 -6.41 0.86
C SER A 74 -2.09 -7.73 1.17
N HIS A 75 -3.34 -7.66 1.62
CA HIS A 75 -4.15 -8.82 1.96
C HIS A 75 -4.44 -9.66 0.72
N PHE A 76 -4.83 -9.01 -0.38
CA PHE A 76 -5.06 -9.67 -1.66
C PHE A 76 -3.80 -10.39 -2.17
N ILE A 77 -2.64 -9.73 -2.14
CA ILE A 77 -1.37 -10.33 -2.61
C ILE A 77 -0.99 -11.52 -1.73
N LEU A 78 -1.08 -11.39 -0.40
CA LEU A 78 -0.68 -12.47 0.51
C LEU A 78 -1.65 -13.65 0.47
N VAL A 79 -2.96 -13.41 0.49
CA VAL A 79 -3.95 -14.50 0.51
C VAL A 79 -4.09 -15.14 -0.88
N ASN A 80 -4.33 -14.35 -1.94
CA ASN A 80 -4.63 -14.91 -3.27
C ASN A 80 -3.39 -15.32 -4.06
N LEU A 81 -2.29 -14.55 -4.00
CA LEU A 81 -1.08 -14.85 -4.80
C LEU A 81 -0.04 -15.65 -3.99
N GLY A 82 0.11 -15.31 -2.71
CA GLY A 82 1.05 -15.97 -1.80
C GLY A 82 0.56 -17.29 -1.21
N GLY A 83 -0.77 -17.53 -1.22
CA GLY A 83 -1.37 -18.73 -0.64
C GLY A 83 -1.24 -18.79 0.89
N PHE A 84 -1.11 -17.64 1.55
CA PHE A 84 -1.03 -17.57 3.00
C PHE A 84 -2.42 -17.73 3.62
N ASN A 85 -2.47 -18.32 4.81
CA ASN A 85 -3.70 -18.39 5.61
C ASN A 85 -4.12 -16.98 6.07
N GLU A 86 -5.39 -16.63 5.92
CA GLU A 86 -5.98 -15.35 6.36
C GLU A 86 -5.62 -15.00 7.81
N SER A 87 -5.62 -16.00 8.72
CA SER A 87 -5.27 -15.79 10.13
C SER A 87 -3.83 -15.33 10.34
N THR A 88 -2.91 -15.73 9.46
CA THR A 88 -1.51 -15.28 9.47
C THR A 88 -1.40 -13.85 8.93
N VAL A 89 -2.18 -13.52 7.89
CA VAL A 89 -2.19 -12.18 7.29
C VAL A 89 -2.82 -11.15 8.23
N ASN A 90 -3.94 -11.49 8.86
CA ASN A 90 -4.58 -10.60 9.85
C ASN A 90 -3.70 -10.34 11.08
N ARG A 91 -2.83 -11.29 11.44
CA ARG A 91 -1.87 -11.11 12.54
C ARG A 91 -0.72 -10.16 12.17
N LEU A 92 -0.43 -9.95 10.89
CA LEU A 92 0.57 -8.96 10.45
C LEU A 92 0.05 -7.52 10.55
N TRP A 93 -1.27 -7.33 10.65
CA TRP A 93 -1.94 -6.03 10.68
C TRP A 93 -2.59 -5.68 12.04
N ARG A 94 -2.52 -6.59 13.02
CA ARG A 94 -2.86 -6.32 14.42
C ARG A 94 -1.64 -5.80 15.16
#